data_AF-A0A538BRM1-F1
#
_entry.id   AF-A0A538BRM1-F1
#
_cell.length_a   1.000
_cell.length_b   1.000
_cell.length_c   1.000
_cell.angle_alpha   90.00
_cell.angle_beta   90.00
_cell.angle_gamma   90.00
#
_symmetry.space_group_name_H-M   'P 1'
#
loop_
_entity.id
_entity.type
_entity.pdbx_description
1 polymer ?
#
loop_
_entity_poly.entity_id
_entity_poly.type
_entity_poly.pdbx_seq_one_letter_code
_entity_poly.pdbx_strand_id
1 'polypeptide(L)'
;MTVAKVDEPAPSSSSVQQSEELTAAAESRAELAVSPELVAGSVSEYLRASLSRIRAGQVGVLPVVGGLLLVSVLFQSLNGHFLTAGNLVNLLVQAAVFSVLAMGEVYALLLGEIDLSIGYVAGLSGVVLAELLKPSGLDWPWWAAILVALLVCAAIGALQGSL
;
A
#
# COMPACT_ATOMS: atom_id res chain seq x y z
N MET A 1 -47.29 25.91 32.01
CA MET A 1 -46.19 26.11 31.04
C MET A 1 -46.04 24.79 30.28
N THR A 2 -46.87 24.61 29.26
CA THR A 2 -46.99 23.36 28.51
C THR A 2 -45.93 23.40 27.42
N VAL A 3 -44.95 22.50 27.50
CA VAL A 3 -43.92 22.36 26.45
C VAL A 3 -44.66 22.05 25.15
N ALA A 4 -44.58 22.96 24.18
CA ALA A 4 -45.07 22.72 22.84
C ALA A 4 -44.33 21.49 22.30
N LYS A 5 -45.08 20.43 22.02
CA LYS A 5 -44.58 19.25 21.32
C LYS A 5 -44.18 19.73 19.94
N VAL A 6 -42.87 19.83 19.69
CA VAL A 6 -42.33 20.10 18.37
C VAL A 6 -42.73 18.88 17.53
N ASP A 7 -43.75 19.04 16.67
CA ASP A 7 -44.09 18.02 15.69
C ASP A 7 -42.94 17.99 14.67
N GLU A 8 -42.02 17.03 14.85
CA GLU A 8 -41.04 16.70 13.82
C GLU A 8 -41.82 16.30 12.55
N PRO A 9 -41.58 16.97 11.40
CA PRO A 9 -42.23 16.58 10.16
C PRO A 9 -41.79 15.15 9.82
N ALA A 10 -42.77 14.31 9.46
CA ALA A 10 -42.50 12.93 9.07
C ALA A 10 -41.42 12.90 7.96
N PRO A 11 -40.43 12.00 8.03
CA PRO A 11 -39.33 11.96 7.07
C PRO A 11 -39.90 11.87 5.64
N SER A 12 -39.40 12.72 4.74
CA SER A 12 -39.85 12.71 3.34
C SER A 12 -39.48 11.38 2.69
N SER A 13 -40.31 10.86 1.79
CA SER A 13 -40.08 9.59 1.09
C SER A 13 -38.68 9.50 0.45
N SER A 14 -38.14 10.63 -0.01
CA SER A 14 -36.78 10.74 -0.54
C SER A 14 -35.69 10.47 0.50
N SER A 15 -35.88 10.88 1.75
CA SER A 15 -34.91 10.65 2.85
C SER A 15 -34.91 9.20 3.33
N VAL A 16 -36.08 8.55 3.31
CA VAL A 16 -36.23 7.12 3.61
C VAL A 16 -35.61 6.27 2.50
N GLN A 17 -35.89 6.59 1.23
CA GLN A 17 -35.29 5.89 0.10
C GLN A 17 -33.77 6.07 0.03
N GLN A 18 -33.27 7.28 0.30
CA GLN A 18 -31.84 7.55 0.32
C GLN A 18 -31.13 6.83 1.46
N SER A 19 -31.76 6.68 2.63
CA SER A 19 -31.20 5.91 3.74
C SER A 19 -31.24 4.40 3.49
N GLU A 20 -32.29 3.87 2.86
CA GLU A 20 -32.34 2.47 2.41
C GLU A 20 -31.29 2.17 1.34
N GLU A 21 -31.12 3.05 0.36
CA GLU A 21 -30.14 2.91 -0.72
C GLU A 21 -28.69 3.03 -0.21
N LEU A 22 -28.43 3.94 0.76
CA LEU A 22 -27.16 4.04 1.47
C LEU A 22 -26.88 2.81 2.35
N THR A 23 -27.91 2.24 2.98
CA THR A 23 -27.79 1.03 3.83
C THR A 23 -27.51 -0.20 2.97
N ALA A 24 -28.23 -0.39 1.87
CA ALA A 24 -28.00 -1.48 0.91
C ALA A 24 -26.61 -1.38 0.25
N ALA A 25 -26.16 -0.17 -0.09
CA ALA A 25 -24.82 0.06 -0.61
C ALA A 25 -23.72 -0.21 0.44
N ALA A 26 -23.98 0.09 1.72
CA ALA A 26 -23.08 -0.20 2.82
C ALA A 26 -23.02 -1.71 3.12
N GLU A 27 -24.15 -2.41 3.09
CA GLU A 27 -24.25 -3.87 3.27
C GLU A 27 -23.55 -4.62 2.14
N SER A 28 -23.76 -4.23 0.87
CA SER A 28 -23.04 -4.81 -0.27
C SER A 28 -21.53 -4.61 -0.15
N ARG A 29 -21.07 -3.43 0.29
CA ARG A 29 -19.65 -3.15 0.56
C ARG A 29 -19.09 -3.97 1.72
N ALA A 30 -19.89 -4.22 2.76
CA ALA A 30 -19.51 -5.06 3.89
C ALA A 30 -19.44 -6.55 3.50
N GLU A 31 -20.37 -7.04 2.68
CA GLU A 31 -20.36 -8.39 2.12
C GLU A 31 -19.15 -8.61 1.19
N LEU A 32 -18.81 -7.59 0.39
CA LEU A 32 -17.60 -7.56 -0.43
C LEU A 32 -16.30 -7.40 0.39
N ALA A 33 -16.38 -6.95 1.64
CA ALA A 33 -15.24 -6.81 2.55
C ALA A 33 -14.87 -8.15 3.22
N VAL A 34 -15.77 -9.12 3.25
CA VAL A 34 -15.44 -10.50 3.61
C VAL A 34 -14.52 -11.06 2.53
N SER A 35 -13.32 -11.49 2.91
CA SER A 35 -12.35 -12.01 1.94
C SER A 35 -12.89 -13.29 1.28
N PRO A 36 -12.86 -13.41 -0.07
CA PRO A 36 -13.35 -14.60 -0.76
C PRO A 36 -12.64 -15.88 -0.33
N GLU A 37 -11.45 -15.76 0.26
CA GLU A 37 -10.65 -16.85 0.82
C GLU A 37 -11.24 -17.48 2.09
N LEU A 38 -12.11 -16.75 2.82
CA LEU A 38 -12.83 -17.25 3.99
C LEU A 38 -14.14 -17.97 3.63
N VAL A 39 -14.63 -17.79 2.38
CA VAL A 39 -15.96 -18.25 1.93
C VAL A 39 -15.85 -19.29 0.81
N ALA A 40 -14.83 -19.21 -0.03
CA ALA A 40 -14.68 -20.11 -1.17
C ALA A 40 -14.25 -21.51 -0.75
N GLY A 41 -15.09 -22.51 -1.02
CA GLY A 41 -14.73 -23.93 -0.91
C GLY A 41 -14.04 -24.48 -2.16
N SER A 42 -13.96 -23.68 -3.24
CA SER A 42 -13.39 -24.11 -4.52
C SER A 42 -12.75 -22.97 -5.31
N VAL A 43 -11.80 -23.31 -6.20
CA VAL A 43 -11.11 -22.35 -7.09
C VAL A 43 -12.10 -21.61 -8.01
N SER A 44 -13.13 -22.31 -8.50
CA SER A 44 -14.16 -21.72 -9.36
C SER A 44 -14.97 -20.65 -8.62
N GLU A 45 -15.26 -20.87 -7.35
CA GLU A 45 -15.98 -19.95 -6.49
C GLU A 45 -15.14 -18.71 -6.16
N TYR A 46 -13.85 -18.91 -5.84
CA TYR A 46 -12.89 -17.82 -5.68
C TYR A 46 -12.77 -16.95 -6.94
N LEU A 47 -12.66 -17.57 -8.11
CA LEU A 47 -12.55 -16.85 -9.39
C LEU A 47 -13.83 -16.08 -9.73
N ARG A 48 -15.01 -16.67 -9.49
CA ARG A 48 -16.31 -15.98 -9.70
C ARG A 48 -16.47 -14.79 -8.76
N ALA A 49 -16.10 -14.96 -7.48
CA ALA A 49 -16.12 -13.89 -6.48
C ALA A 49 -15.11 -12.78 -6.82
N SER A 50 -13.92 -13.14 -7.30
CA SER A 50 -12.94 -12.15 -7.77
C SER A 50 -13.48 -11.37 -8.98
N LEU A 51 -14.16 -12.04 -9.91
CA LEU A 51 -14.74 -11.40 -11.10
C LEU A 51 -15.90 -10.46 -10.76
N SER A 52 -16.77 -10.83 -9.81
CA SER A 52 -17.87 -9.97 -9.36
C SER A 52 -17.36 -8.70 -8.66
N ARG A 53 -16.30 -8.81 -7.85
CA ARG A 53 -15.63 -7.67 -7.19
C ARG A 53 -15.02 -6.69 -8.20
N ILE A 54 -14.34 -7.19 -9.22
CA ILE A 54 -13.78 -6.36 -10.28
C ILE A 54 -14.88 -5.62 -11.05
N ARG A 55 -15.99 -6.31 -11.38
CA ARG A 55 -17.15 -5.69 -12.04
C ARG A 55 -17.85 -4.65 -11.16
N ALA A 56 -17.79 -4.81 -9.84
CA ALA A 56 -18.28 -3.84 -8.86
C ALA A 56 -17.32 -2.64 -8.64
N GLY A 57 -16.22 -2.54 -9.40
CA GLY A 57 -15.24 -1.45 -9.28
C GLY A 57 -14.23 -1.61 -8.16
N GLN A 58 -14.23 -2.74 -7.44
CA GLN A 58 -13.25 -3.05 -6.40
C GLN A 58 -12.06 -3.79 -7.00
N VAL A 59 -11.05 -3.03 -7.43
CA VAL A 59 -9.84 -3.57 -8.07
C VAL A 59 -9.00 -4.45 -7.13
N GLY A 60 -9.14 -4.30 -5.81
CA GLY A 60 -8.49 -5.18 -4.83
C GLY A 60 -6.98 -5.34 -5.07
N VAL A 61 -6.49 -6.58 -5.07
CA VAL A 61 -5.08 -6.93 -5.31
C VAL A 61 -4.69 -6.91 -6.80
N LEU A 62 -5.65 -6.73 -7.71
CA LEU A 62 -5.43 -6.84 -9.16
C LEU A 62 -4.36 -5.87 -9.69
N PRO A 63 -4.28 -4.59 -9.25
CA PRO A 63 -3.22 -3.69 -9.67
C PRO A 63 -1.83 -4.17 -9.26
N VAL A 64 -1.70 -4.82 -8.09
CA VAL A 64 -0.43 -5.35 -7.59
C VAL A 64 0.04 -6.53 -8.45
N VAL A 65 -0.84 -7.50 -8.68
CA VAL A 65 -0.54 -8.67 -9.53
C VAL A 65 -0.29 -8.23 -10.97
N GLY A 66 -1.12 -7.33 -11.50
CA GLY A 66 -0.98 -6.77 -12.85
C GLY A 66 0.33 -6.02 -13.02
N GLY A 67 0.71 -5.19 -12.04
CA GLY A 67 1.99 -4.51 -11.99
C GLY A 67 3.15 -5.50 -11.99
N LEU A 68 3.13 -6.49 -11.11
CA LEU A 68 4.17 -7.53 -11.02
C LEU A 68 4.33 -8.29 -12.34
N LEU A 69 3.24 -8.72 -12.97
CA LEU A 69 3.28 -9.40 -14.28
C LEU A 69 3.83 -8.48 -15.36
N LEU A 70 3.39 -7.22 -15.40
CA LEU A 70 3.84 -6.23 -16.37
C LEU A 70 5.35 -6.01 -16.28
N VAL A 71 5.89 -5.72 -15.09
CA VAL A 71 7.33 -5.51 -14.93
C VAL A 71 8.12 -6.80 -15.16
N SER A 72 7.58 -7.97 -14.80
CA SER A 72 8.25 -9.24 -15.02
C SER A 72 8.40 -9.57 -16.50
N VAL A 73 7.34 -9.40 -17.29
CA VAL A 73 7.37 -9.60 -18.75
C VAL A 73 8.27 -8.56 -19.41
N LEU A 74 8.18 -7.30 -18.98
CA LEU A 74 9.00 -6.22 -19.50
C LEU A 74 10.49 -6.52 -19.30
N PHE A 75 10.92 -6.82 -18.07
CA PHE A 75 12.34 -7.07 -17.80
C PHE A 75 12.84 -8.38 -18.39
N GLN A 76 12.02 -9.43 -18.48
CA GLN A 76 12.39 -10.64 -19.18
C GLN A 76 12.59 -10.41 -20.68
N SER A 77 11.76 -9.56 -21.30
CA SER A 77 11.90 -9.17 -22.71
C SER A 77 13.17 -8.37 -22.96
N LEU A 78 13.53 -7.47 -22.03
CA LEU A 78 14.74 -6.64 -22.12
C LEU A 78 16.02 -7.41 -21.76
N ASN A 79 15.93 -8.41 -20.89
CA ASN A 79 17.07 -9.19 -20.42
C ASN A 79 16.67 -10.66 -20.20
N GLY A 80 17.25 -11.56 -21.00
CA GLY A 80 17.02 -13.00 -20.92
C GLY A 80 17.34 -13.63 -19.56
N HIS A 81 18.15 -12.97 -18.72
CA HIS A 81 18.55 -13.45 -17.40
C HIS A 81 17.58 -13.07 -16.27
N PHE A 82 16.56 -12.26 -16.53
CA PHE A 82 15.70 -11.72 -15.46
C PHE A 82 14.94 -12.80 -14.67
N LEU A 83 14.29 -13.76 -15.33
CA LEU A 83 13.57 -14.86 -14.67
C LEU A 83 14.45 -16.09 -14.39
N THR A 84 15.77 -15.96 -14.45
CA THR A 84 16.66 -17.06 -14.06
C THR A 84 16.56 -17.32 -12.56
N ALA A 85 16.76 -18.57 -12.12
CA ALA A 85 16.69 -18.92 -10.70
C ALA A 85 17.64 -18.08 -9.83
N GLY A 86 18.86 -17.81 -10.32
CA GLY A 86 19.82 -16.96 -9.63
C GLY A 86 19.34 -15.53 -9.46
N ASN A 87 18.78 -14.92 -10.51
CA ASN A 87 18.25 -13.56 -10.41
C ASN A 87 16.98 -13.51 -9.54
N LEU A 88 16.10 -14.50 -9.63
CA LEU A 88 14.90 -14.57 -8.78
C LEU A 88 15.27 -14.68 -7.29
N VAL A 89 16.26 -15.50 -6.94
CA VAL A 89 16.78 -15.57 -5.57
C VAL A 89 17.36 -14.21 -5.14
N ASN A 90 18.16 -13.56 -5.99
CA ASN A 90 18.70 -12.24 -5.67
C ASN A 90 17.61 -11.19 -5.44
N LEU A 91 16.56 -11.19 -6.26
CA LEU A 91 15.41 -10.30 -6.11
C LEU A 91 14.65 -10.58 -4.81
N LEU A 92 14.44 -11.85 -4.45
CA LEU A 92 13.79 -12.24 -3.19
C LEU A 92 14.61 -11.82 -1.97
N VAL A 93 15.94 -11.96 -2.03
CA VAL A 93 16.85 -11.51 -0.96
C VAL A 93 16.82 -9.98 -0.81
N GLN A 94 16.81 -9.24 -1.91
CA GLN A 94 16.66 -7.78 -1.87
C GLN A 94 15.28 -7.35 -1.37
N ALA A 95 14.23 -8.06 -1.77
CA ALA A 95 12.85 -7.80 -1.34
C ALA A 95 12.66 -8.06 0.17
N ALA A 96 13.41 -8.98 0.76
CA ALA A 96 13.29 -9.32 2.18
C ALA A 96 13.45 -8.09 3.10
N VAL A 97 14.33 -7.15 2.75
CA VAL A 97 14.49 -5.89 3.50
C VAL A 97 13.18 -5.10 3.50
N PHE A 98 12.56 -4.90 2.33
CA PHE A 98 11.27 -4.22 2.22
C PHE A 98 10.14 -4.98 2.89
N SER A 99 10.15 -6.31 2.88
CA SER A 99 9.16 -7.13 3.58
C SER A 99 9.22 -6.96 5.10
N VAL A 100 10.42 -6.86 5.67
CA VAL A 100 10.60 -6.59 7.11
C VAL A 100 10.11 -5.19 7.46
N LEU A 101 10.43 -4.18 6.63
CA LEU A 101 9.94 -2.82 6.84
C LEU A 101 8.41 -2.75 6.77
N ALA A 102 7.80 -3.38 5.76
CA ALA A 102 6.35 -3.45 5.62
C ALA A 102 5.67 -4.14 6.82
N MET A 103 6.30 -5.17 7.39
CA MET A 103 5.80 -5.81 8.63
C MET A 103 5.81 -4.83 9.81
N GLY A 104 6.79 -3.92 9.87
CA GLY A 104 6.82 -2.82 10.84
C GLY A 104 5.69 -1.81 10.62
N GLU A 105 5.45 -1.41 9.37
CA GLU A 105 4.37 -0.48 9.00
C GLU A 105 2.97 -1.02 9.37
N VAL A 106 2.76 -2.35 9.39
CA VAL A 106 1.49 -2.93 9.85
C VAL A 106 1.15 -2.44 11.27
N TYR A 107 2.12 -2.36 12.18
CA TYR A 107 1.85 -1.86 13.54
C TYR A 107 1.45 -0.39 13.56
N ALA A 108 2.09 0.45 12.73
CA ALA A 108 1.72 1.85 12.58
C ALA A 108 0.29 2.00 12.05
N LEU A 109 -0.06 1.23 11.00
CA LEU A 109 -1.40 1.21 10.44
C LEU A 109 -2.46 0.73 11.44
N LEU A 110 -2.13 -0.24 12.31
CA LEU A 110 -3.04 -0.72 13.35
C LEU A 110 -3.29 0.33 14.45
N LEU A 111 -2.32 1.21 14.72
CA LEU A 111 -2.48 2.33 15.65
C LEU A 111 -3.29 3.50 15.03
N GLY A 112 -3.66 3.40 13.75
CA GLY A 112 -4.35 4.47 13.02
C GLY A 112 -3.41 5.58 12.58
N GLU A 113 -2.09 5.37 12.68
CA GLU A 113 -1.07 6.30 12.22
C GLU A 113 -0.71 5.99 10.76
N ILE A 114 -0.62 7.02 9.93
CA ILE A 114 -0.10 6.90 8.56
C ILE A 114 1.38 7.32 8.62
N ASP A 115 2.22 6.43 9.14
CA ASP A 115 3.65 6.70 9.27
C ASP A 115 4.34 6.56 7.90
N LEU A 116 4.49 7.70 7.21
CA LEU A 116 5.21 7.80 5.94
C LEU A 116 6.72 8.04 6.15
N SER A 117 7.19 8.19 7.39
CA SER A 117 8.56 8.63 7.70
C SER A 117 9.59 7.63 7.18
N ILE A 118 9.34 6.33 7.31
CA ILE A 118 10.28 5.28 6.91
C ILE A 118 10.52 5.26 5.39
N GLY A 119 9.46 5.50 4.61
CA GLY A 119 9.54 5.64 3.16
C GLY A 119 10.30 6.90 2.74
N TYR A 120 10.04 8.02 3.41
CA TYR A 120 10.76 9.28 3.16
C TYR A 120 12.25 9.18 3.49
N VAL A 121 12.61 8.63 4.65
CA VAL A 121 14.00 8.48 5.09
C VAL A 121 14.77 7.51 4.17
N ALA A 122 14.15 6.39 3.77
CA ALA A 122 14.75 5.47 2.80
C ALA A 122 15.00 6.12 1.43
N GLY A 123 14.02 6.87 0.91
CA GLY A 123 14.16 7.61 -0.34
C GLY A 123 15.25 8.68 -0.28
N LEU A 124 15.29 9.46 0.82
CA LEU A 124 16.31 10.46 1.05
C LEU A 124 17.71 9.85 1.08
N SER A 125 17.90 8.72 1.78
CA SER A 125 19.20 8.01 1.79
C SER A 125 19.67 7.69 0.38
N GLY A 126 18.77 7.23 -0.49
CA GLY A 126 19.08 6.93 -1.88
C GLY A 126 19.52 8.16 -2.67
N VAL A 127 18.81 9.28 -2.51
CA VAL A 127 19.13 10.55 -3.19
C VAL A 127 20.48 11.11 -2.69
N VAL A 128 20.72 11.11 -1.38
CA VAL A 128 21.99 11.56 -0.80
C VAL A 128 23.14 10.71 -1.34
N LEU A 129 22.99 9.40 -1.35
CA LEU A 129 24.03 8.50 -1.87
C LEU A 129 24.26 8.73 -3.38
N ALA A 130 23.19 8.85 -4.16
CA ALA A 130 23.28 9.10 -5.60
C ALA A 130 23.97 10.44 -5.93
N GLU A 131 23.64 11.51 -5.20
CA GLU A 131 24.26 12.83 -5.42
C GLU A 131 25.73 12.87 -5.02
N LEU A 132 26.13 12.10 -4.00
CA LEU A 132 27.53 12.02 -3.59
C LEU A 132 28.37 11.14 -4.53
N LEU A 133 27.81 10.06 -5.08
CA LEU A 133 28.54 9.12 -5.96
C LEU A 133 28.55 9.54 -7.43
N LYS A 134 27.62 10.38 -7.88
CA LYS A 134 27.50 10.69 -9.31
C LYS A 134 28.77 11.39 -9.83
N PRO A 135 29.30 10.99 -11.00
CA PRO A 135 30.49 11.62 -11.59
C PRO A 135 30.33 13.10 -11.93
N SER A 136 29.09 13.56 -12.14
CA SER A 136 28.76 14.97 -12.42
C SER A 136 28.49 15.81 -11.16
N GLY A 137 28.66 15.22 -9.98
CA GLY A 137 28.36 15.81 -8.69
C GLY A 137 29.64 16.00 -7.89
N LEU A 138 29.64 15.51 -6.65
CA LEU A 138 30.79 15.64 -5.76
C LEU A 138 31.85 14.55 -5.98
N ASP A 139 31.52 13.45 -6.68
CA ASP A 139 32.39 12.31 -6.98
C ASP A 139 33.15 11.78 -5.75
N TRP A 140 32.41 11.58 -4.65
CA TRP A 140 32.98 11.13 -3.39
C TRP A 140 33.35 9.65 -3.43
N PRO A 141 34.38 9.24 -2.67
CA PRO A 141 34.63 7.83 -2.40
C PRO A 141 33.38 7.18 -1.81
N TRP A 142 33.04 5.99 -2.32
CA TRP A 142 31.80 5.28 -1.96
C TRP A 142 31.60 5.11 -0.45
N TRP A 143 32.69 4.87 0.30
CA TRP A 143 32.64 4.70 1.75
C TRP A 143 32.28 6.00 2.48
N ALA A 144 32.74 7.15 1.99
CA ALA A 144 32.47 8.46 2.58
C ALA A 144 31.01 8.84 2.36
N ALA A 145 30.49 8.57 1.15
CA ALA A 145 29.10 8.81 0.82
C ALA A 145 28.12 7.95 1.64
N ILE A 146 28.46 6.68 1.91
CA ILE A 146 27.68 5.82 2.82
C ILE A 146 27.65 6.43 4.22
N LEU A 147 28.79 6.86 4.76
CA LEU A 147 28.85 7.47 6.10
C LEU A 147 27.98 8.73 6.17
N VAL A 148 28.04 9.60 5.16
CA VAL A 148 27.19 10.81 5.12
C VAL A 148 25.71 10.46 5.03
N ALA A 149 25.33 9.52 4.15
CA ALA A 149 23.94 9.09 4.04
C ALA A 149 23.39 8.55 5.37
N LEU A 150 24.18 7.73 6.08
CA LEU A 150 23.84 7.23 7.40
C LEU A 150 23.70 8.35 8.45
N LEU A 151 24.63 9.32 8.47
CA LEU A 151 24.58 10.44 9.39
C LEU A 151 23.35 11.33 9.15
N VAL A 152 23.01 11.60 7.89
CA VAL A 152 21.82 12.38 7.52
C VAL A 152 20.55 11.66 7.97
N CYS A 153 20.42 10.36 7.69
CA CYS A 153 19.25 9.59 8.09
C CYS A 153 19.14 9.46 9.61
N ALA A 154 20.26 9.25 10.31
CA ALA A 154 20.29 9.20 11.77
C ALA A 154 19.89 10.55 12.39
N ALA A 155 20.35 11.67 11.84
CA ALA A 155 19.97 13.00 12.30
C ALA A 155 18.46 13.25 12.13
N ILE A 156 17.89 12.90 10.98
CA ILE A 156 16.46 13.06 10.72
C ILE A 156 15.63 12.15 11.62
N GLY A 157 16.04 10.89 11.77
CA GLY A 157 15.37 9.96 12.69
C GLY A 157 15.43 10.44 14.14
N ALA A 158 16.57 10.96 14.59
CA ALA A 158 16.71 11.53 15.93
C ALA A 158 15.81 12.76 16.13
N LEU A 159 15.71 13.63 15.12
CA LEU A 159 14.83 14.79 15.15
C LEU A 159 13.36 14.37 15.23
N GLN A 160 12.92 13.46 14.35
CA GLN A 160 11.55 12.94 14.35
C GLN A 160 11.19 12.23 15.65
N GLY A 161 12.10 11.43 16.22
CA GLY A 161 11.86 10.73 17.48
C GLY A 161 11.92 11.63 18.72
N SER A 162 12.45 12.86 18.60
CA SER A 162 12.55 13.83 19.70
C SER A 162 11.39 14.82 19.78
N LEU A 163 10.55 14.87 18.74
CA LEU A 163 9.37 15.72 18.62
C LEU A 163 8.13 14.98 19.10
#